data_AF-A0A530LQ69-F1
#
_entry.id   AF-A0A530LQ69-F1
#
_cell.length_a   1.000
_cell.length_b   1.000
_cell.length_c   1.000
_cell.angle_alpha   90.00
_cell.angle_beta   90.00
_cell.angle_gamma   90.00
#
_symmetry.space_group_name_H-M   'P 1'
#
loop_
_entity.id
_entity.type
_entity.pdbx_description
1 polymer ?
#
loop_
_entity_poly.entity_id
_entity_poly.type
_entity_poly.pdbx_seq_one_letter_code
_entity_poly.pdbx_strand_id
1 'polypeptide(L)'
;QNHGPYEPYRYNNPTHKVQAPISQWARESLLSYAEGSSDADRGLERLIEWAKKRERPTVIAFFGDHLPPLGPVYVETGFLKDNVAPRKEAADQMLLHHQTPLIVWSNRSGPAEDLGAVSPAFLPYHILKTAGISHPYYTGFLGQLRDRYRVIDRNLLLAPGGDATPDWSRRKEIDPAIRDFRLLQYDMMFGKRHAAPDFFPETTGKVAAHTS
;
A
#
# COMPACT_ATOMS: atom_id res chain seq x y z
N GLN A 1 -15.93 1.52 -4.59
CA GLN A 1 -17.15 2.26 -4.20
C GLN A 1 -16.87 3.37 -3.18
N ASN A 2 -15.94 3.17 -2.25
CA ASN A 2 -15.59 4.17 -1.24
C ASN A 2 -14.73 5.36 -1.74
N HIS A 3 -14.84 5.73 -3.02
CA HIS A 3 -14.18 6.93 -3.54
C HIS A 3 -15.01 8.16 -3.16
N GLY A 4 -14.33 9.29 -2.94
CA GLY A 4 -14.97 10.58 -2.68
C GLY A 4 -15.82 11.09 -3.86
N PRO A 5 -16.66 12.12 -3.65
CA PRO A 5 -16.78 12.89 -2.41
C PRO A 5 -17.54 12.15 -1.29
N TYR A 6 -17.17 12.43 -0.04
CA TYR A 6 -17.86 11.92 1.16
C TYR A 6 -18.89 12.95 1.63
N GLU A 7 -19.86 13.24 0.77
CA GLU A 7 -20.89 14.24 1.09
C GLU A 7 -21.74 13.80 2.30
N PRO A 8 -22.20 14.75 3.13
CA PRO A 8 -23.24 14.50 4.11
C PRO A 8 -24.44 13.79 3.51
N TYR A 9 -25.05 12.89 4.28
CA TYR A 9 -26.28 12.18 3.88
C TYR A 9 -26.16 11.35 2.59
N ARG A 10 -24.94 10.94 2.20
CA ARG A 10 -24.70 10.06 1.03
C ARG A 10 -25.47 8.73 1.12
N TYR A 11 -25.72 8.25 2.33
CA TYR A 11 -26.48 7.04 2.60
C TYR A 11 -27.81 7.41 3.28
N ASN A 12 -28.93 6.96 2.72
CA ASN A 12 -30.28 7.31 3.22
C ASN A 12 -30.58 6.74 4.62
N ASN A 13 -29.95 5.62 5.00
CA ASN A 13 -30.19 4.95 6.27
C ASN A 13 -28.87 4.39 6.84
N PRO A 14 -27.98 5.27 7.33
CA PRO A 14 -26.70 4.84 7.88
C PRO A 14 -26.93 3.96 9.12
N THR A 15 -26.07 2.96 9.29
CA THR A 15 -26.10 2.00 10.41
C THR A 15 -25.10 2.38 11.52
N HIS A 16 -24.14 3.25 11.22
CA HIS A 16 -23.12 3.76 12.13
C HIS A 16 -23.50 5.12 12.70
N LYS A 17 -22.79 5.54 13.75
CA LYS A 17 -22.91 6.87 14.35
C LYS A 17 -21.51 7.42 14.57
N VAL A 18 -21.32 8.69 14.22
CA VAL A 18 -20.08 9.42 14.50
C VAL A 18 -20.35 10.45 15.59
N GLN A 19 -19.54 10.43 16.64
CA GLN A 19 -19.58 11.40 17.72
C GLN A 19 -18.21 12.06 17.84
N ALA A 20 -18.14 13.35 17.52
CA ALA A 20 -16.94 14.15 17.62
C ALA A 20 -17.32 15.64 17.80
N PRO A 21 -16.52 16.42 18.54
CA PRO A 21 -16.74 17.86 18.75
C PRO A 21 -16.35 18.69 17.50
N ILE A 22 -16.85 18.27 16.34
CA ILE A 22 -16.64 18.89 15.02
C ILE A 22 -18.00 19.37 14.47
N SER A 23 -17.95 20.19 13.43
CA SER A 23 -19.10 20.71 12.70
C SER A 23 -20.04 19.61 12.22
N GLN A 24 -21.32 19.96 12.05
CA GLN A 24 -22.31 19.00 11.55
C GLN A 24 -21.90 18.45 10.18
N TRP A 25 -21.45 19.31 9.27
CA TRP A 25 -21.01 18.89 7.94
C TRP A 25 -19.86 17.89 8.03
N ALA A 26 -18.81 18.17 8.82
CA ALA A 26 -17.66 17.27 8.98
C ALA A 26 -18.08 15.92 9.60
N ARG A 27 -18.98 15.95 10.59
CA ARG A 27 -19.50 14.73 11.23
C ARG A 27 -20.27 13.84 10.25
N GLU A 28 -21.13 14.43 9.42
CA GLU A 28 -21.91 13.69 8.41
C GLU A 28 -21.02 13.20 7.26
N SER A 29 -19.99 13.96 6.89
CA SER A 29 -18.97 13.52 5.92
C SER A 29 -18.18 12.31 6.43
N LEU A 30 -17.73 12.38 7.69
CA LEU A 30 -17.05 11.26 8.34
C LEU A 30 -17.95 10.04 8.49
N LEU A 31 -19.26 10.24 8.73
CA LEU A 31 -20.24 9.15 8.74
C LEU A 31 -20.35 8.48 7.37
N SER A 32 -20.43 9.26 6.29
CA SER A 32 -20.41 8.74 4.92
C SER A 32 -19.16 7.89 4.63
N TYR A 33 -17.98 8.32 5.08
CA TYR A 33 -16.77 7.52 4.96
C TYR A 33 -16.82 6.23 5.81
N ALA A 34 -17.33 6.30 7.03
CA ALA A 34 -17.46 5.14 7.91
C ALA A 34 -18.39 4.08 7.32
N GLU A 35 -19.54 4.49 6.75
CA GLU A 35 -20.46 3.59 6.06
C GLU A 35 -19.82 2.92 4.85
N GLY A 36 -19.14 3.69 3.99
CA GLY A 36 -18.47 3.15 2.82
C GLY A 36 -17.31 2.21 3.16
N SER A 37 -16.61 2.48 4.26
CA SER A 37 -15.54 1.60 4.77
C SER A 37 -16.11 0.30 5.34
N SER A 38 -17.20 0.38 6.10
CA SER A 38 -17.91 -0.78 6.62
C SER A 38 -18.49 -1.65 5.50
N ASP A 39 -18.97 -1.05 4.41
CA ASP A 39 -19.42 -1.80 3.24
C ASP A 39 -18.28 -2.51 2.49
N ALA A 40 -17.11 -1.86 2.39
CA ALA A 40 -15.92 -2.47 1.83
C ALA A 40 -15.45 -3.68 2.66
N ASP A 41 -15.51 -3.58 3.99
CA ASP A 41 -15.19 -4.67 4.92
C ASP A 41 -16.12 -5.88 4.73
N ARG A 42 -17.45 -5.67 4.71
CA ARG A 42 -18.43 -6.73 4.37
C ARG A 42 -18.19 -7.31 2.97
N GLY A 43 -17.76 -6.48 2.02
CA GLY A 43 -17.37 -6.92 0.68
C GLY A 43 -16.17 -7.86 0.69
N LEU A 44 -15.15 -7.54 1.49
CA LEU A 44 -13.98 -8.37 1.69
C LEU A 44 -14.33 -9.70 2.37
N GLU A 45 -15.19 -9.67 3.40
CA GLU A 45 -15.69 -10.89 4.05
C GLU A 45 -16.33 -11.84 3.02
N ARG A 46 -17.26 -11.33 2.20
CA ARG A 46 -17.90 -12.14 1.14
C ARG A 46 -16.89 -12.72 0.15
N LEU A 47 -15.87 -11.95 -0.23
CA LEU A 47 -14.79 -12.40 -1.12
C LEU A 47 -13.96 -13.53 -0.48
N ILE A 48 -13.60 -13.38 0.79
CA ILE A 48 -12.86 -14.40 1.55
C ILE A 48 -13.70 -15.67 1.73
N GLU A 49 -14.97 -15.55 2.12
CA GLU A 49 -15.88 -16.70 2.27
C GLU A 49 -16.12 -17.45 0.97
N TRP A 50 -16.18 -16.74 -0.15
CA TRP A 50 -16.18 -17.36 -1.47
C TRP A 50 -14.84 -18.09 -1.74
N ALA A 51 -13.71 -17.45 -1.49
CA ALA A 51 -12.39 -18.00 -1.78
C ALA A 51 -12.03 -19.21 -0.92
N LYS A 52 -12.53 -19.29 0.33
CA LYS A 52 -12.39 -20.45 1.22
C LYS A 52 -12.94 -21.73 0.60
N LYS A 53 -14.01 -21.64 -0.19
CA LYS A 53 -14.69 -22.78 -0.82
C LYS A 53 -14.01 -23.25 -2.12
N ARG A 54 -12.92 -22.62 -2.54
CA ARG A 54 -12.26 -22.88 -3.82
C ARG A 54 -11.23 -24.02 -3.71
N GLU A 55 -11.38 -25.02 -4.57
CA GLU A 55 -10.35 -26.05 -4.78
C GLU A 55 -9.07 -25.49 -5.42
N ARG A 56 -9.14 -24.39 -6.17
CA ARG A 56 -7.93 -23.75 -6.72
C ARG A 56 -7.22 -22.91 -5.64
N PRO A 57 -5.90 -23.05 -5.44
CA PRO A 57 -5.15 -22.14 -4.58
C PRO A 57 -5.39 -20.68 -4.97
N THR A 58 -5.75 -19.87 -3.98
CA THR A 58 -6.17 -18.49 -4.17
C THR A 58 -5.54 -17.62 -3.09
N VAL A 59 -4.81 -16.59 -3.53
CA VAL A 59 -4.31 -15.51 -2.66
C VAL A 59 -5.10 -14.25 -2.96
N ILE A 60 -5.53 -13.56 -1.90
CA ILE A 60 -6.17 -12.25 -1.93
C ILE A 60 -5.19 -11.25 -1.34
N ALA A 61 -4.89 -10.18 -2.08
CA ALA A 61 -4.25 -8.98 -1.55
C ALA A 61 -5.24 -7.83 -1.63
N PHE A 62 -5.56 -7.25 -0.48
CA PHE A 62 -6.50 -6.14 -0.35
C PHE A 62 -5.82 -5.02 0.44
N PHE A 63 -5.71 -3.84 -0.15
CA PHE A 63 -5.02 -2.72 0.47
C PHE A 63 -5.66 -1.39 0.09
N GLY A 64 -5.55 -0.40 0.98
CA GLY A 64 -5.93 0.98 0.68
C GLY A 64 -4.86 1.64 -0.18
N ASP A 65 -5.27 2.39 -1.19
CA ASP A 65 -4.39 3.14 -2.08
C ASP A 65 -3.86 4.42 -1.41
N HIS A 66 -4.71 5.14 -0.68
CA HIS A 66 -4.34 6.34 0.08
C HIS A 66 -5.38 6.70 1.16
N LEU A 67 -5.09 7.71 1.99
CA LEU A 67 -6.06 8.29 2.92
C LEU A 67 -7.23 8.96 2.18
N PRO A 68 -8.48 8.84 2.66
CA PRO A 68 -9.63 9.48 2.03
C PRO A 68 -9.52 11.01 2.04
N PRO A 69 -9.90 11.73 0.97
CA PRO A 69 -9.92 13.19 0.99
C PRO A 69 -11.07 13.74 1.86
N LEU A 70 -10.93 13.72 3.19
CA LEU A 70 -11.96 14.16 4.15
C LEU A 70 -11.93 15.67 4.46
N GLY A 71 -10.97 16.42 3.91
CA GLY A 71 -10.92 17.88 3.96
C GLY A 71 -11.10 18.44 5.38
N PRO A 72 -12.15 19.25 5.65
CA PRO A 72 -12.39 19.87 6.96
C PRO A 72 -12.38 18.90 8.14
N VAL A 73 -12.79 17.64 7.93
CA VAL A 73 -12.76 16.62 9.00
C VAL A 73 -11.36 16.49 9.60
N TYR A 74 -10.32 16.52 8.77
CA TYR A 74 -8.95 16.37 9.26
C TYR A 74 -8.49 17.55 10.13
N VAL A 75 -8.86 18.78 9.75
CA VAL A 75 -8.51 19.98 10.50
C VAL A 75 -9.32 20.08 11.79
N GLU A 76 -10.62 19.83 11.71
CA GLU A 76 -11.52 19.96 12.87
C GLU A 76 -11.28 18.87 13.93
N THR A 77 -10.84 17.68 13.53
CA THR A 77 -10.42 16.62 14.46
C THR A 77 -9.00 16.81 15.00
N GLY A 78 -8.22 17.72 14.41
CA GLY A 78 -6.80 17.90 14.71
C GLY A 78 -5.90 16.78 14.16
N PHE A 79 -6.42 15.89 13.31
CA PHE A 79 -5.64 14.82 12.68
C PHE A 79 -4.60 15.38 11.70
N LEU A 80 -4.96 16.40 10.91
CA LEU A 80 -4.02 17.18 10.11
C LEU A 80 -4.14 18.66 10.42
N LYS A 81 -3.03 19.39 10.28
CA LYS A 81 -3.03 20.85 10.38
C LYS A 81 -3.79 21.51 9.22
N ASP A 82 -3.69 20.92 8.04
CA ASP A 82 -4.29 21.40 6.78
C ASP A 82 -5.12 20.28 6.14
N ASN A 83 -5.92 20.59 5.12
CA ASN A 83 -6.77 19.60 4.43
C ASN A 83 -6.00 18.48 3.71
N VAL A 84 -4.68 18.60 3.57
CA VAL A 84 -3.81 17.66 2.84
C VAL A 84 -2.59 17.36 3.70
N ALA A 85 -2.21 16.07 3.75
CA ALA A 85 -1.02 15.64 4.46
C ALA A 85 0.24 16.33 3.89
N PRO A 86 1.14 16.85 4.74
CA PRO A 86 2.40 17.39 4.28
C PRO A 86 3.25 16.35 3.54
N ARG A 87 3.99 16.78 2.52
CA ARG A 87 4.90 15.87 1.78
C ARG A 87 6.09 15.38 2.61
N LYS A 88 6.38 16.04 3.74
CA LYS A 88 7.54 15.81 4.60
C LYS A 88 7.17 16.10 6.03
N GLU A 89 7.38 15.11 6.90
CA GLU A 89 7.16 15.21 8.35
C GLU A 89 8.17 14.31 9.09
N ALA A 90 8.08 14.28 10.42
CA ALA A 90 8.76 13.25 11.20
C ALA A 90 8.24 11.84 10.80
N ALA A 91 9.07 10.81 10.96
CA ALA A 91 8.78 9.49 10.41
C ALA A 91 7.49 8.85 10.98
N ASP A 92 7.22 9.07 12.26
CA ASP A 92 5.99 8.65 12.94
C ASP A 92 4.75 9.33 12.34
N GLN A 93 4.82 10.63 12.06
CA GLN A 93 3.75 11.39 11.42
C GLN A 93 3.56 10.98 9.96
N MET A 94 4.66 10.76 9.22
CA MET A 94 4.59 10.24 7.85
C MET A 94 3.92 8.87 7.79
N LEU A 95 4.19 7.98 8.76
CA LEU A 95 3.49 6.71 8.87
C LEU A 95 2.01 6.92 9.19
N LEU A 96 1.69 7.74 10.20
CA LEU A 96 0.32 8.04 10.58
C LEU A 96 -0.54 8.56 9.41
N HIS A 97 0.03 9.42 8.57
CA HIS A 97 -0.70 10.10 7.49
C HIS A 97 -0.64 9.36 6.13
N HIS A 98 0.22 8.37 5.96
CA HIS A 98 0.34 7.64 4.68
C HIS A 98 0.08 6.14 4.78
N GLN A 99 0.04 5.57 5.98
CA GLN A 99 -0.20 4.15 6.15
C GLN A 99 -1.69 3.82 5.92
N THR A 100 -1.93 2.84 5.06
CA THR A 100 -3.24 2.27 4.80
C THR A 100 -3.28 0.79 5.21
N PRO A 101 -4.47 0.21 5.43
CA PRO A 101 -4.60 -1.21 5.72
C PRO A 101 -4.07 -2.07 4.57
N LEU A 102 -3.45 -3.21 4.91
CA LEU A 102 -3.04 -4.27 4.00
C LEU A 102 -3.46 -5.61 4.58
N ILE A 103 -4.15 -6.41 3.78
CA ILE A 103 -4.46 -7.80 4.06
C ILE A 103 -3.91 -8.64 2.90
N VAL A 104 -3.10 -9.63 3.25
CA VAL A 104 -2.73 -10.72 2.33
C VAL A 104 -3.24 -12.01 2.95
N TRP A 105 -4.03 -12.78 2.20
CA TRP A 105 -4.71 -13.97 2.71
C TRP A 105 -4.70 -15.09 1.67
N SER A 106 -4.60 -16.34 2.12
CA SER A 106 -4.60 -17.55 1.30
C SER A 106 -5.68 -18.53 1.75
N ASN A 107 -6.35 -19.18 0.79
CA ASN A 107 -7.25 -20.29 1.10
C ASN A 107 -6.52 -21.61 1.44
N ARG A 108 -5.19 -21.57 1.59
CA ARG A 108 -4.37 -22.70 2.04
C ARG A 108 -3.73 -22.47 3.39
N SER A 109 -3.20 -21.27 3.62
CA SER A 109 -2.43 -20.92 4.81
C SER A 109 -3.10 -19.87 5.69
N GLY A 110 -4.24 -19.31 5.29
CA GLY A 110 -4.92 -18.26 6.04
C GLY A 110 -4.28 -16.87 5.83
N PRO A 111 -4.47 -15.92 6.77
CA PRO A 111 -3.89 -14.59 6.68
C PRO A 111 -2.36 -14.64 6.81
N ALA A 112 -1.67 -13.78 6.07
CA ALA A 112 -0.24 -13.54 6.29
C ALA A 112 -0.05 -12.63 7.51
N GLU A 113 0.81 -13.05 8.43
CA GLU A 113 1.09 -12.36 9.69
C GLU A 113 2.38 -11.52 9.62
N ASP A 114 2.57 -10.64 10.59
CA ASP A 114 3.79 -9.83 10.80
C ASP A 114 4.26 -8.99 9.60
N LEU A 115 3.33 -8.62 8.72
CA LEU A 115 3.60 -7.78 7.55
C LEU A 115 4.01 -6.36 7.92
N GLY A 116 3.59 -5.81 9.07
CA GLY A 116 3.92 -4.46 9.52
C GLY A 116 3.62 -3.38 8.47
N ALA A 117 4.21 -2.19 8.61
CA ALA A 117 4.19 -1.20 7.53
C ALA A 117 5.10 -1.68 6.38
N VAL A 118 4.56 -1.75 5.17
CA VAL A 118 5.32 -2.12 3.96
C VAL A 118 5.07 -1.12 2.84
N SER A 119 6.09 -0.85 2.04
CA SER A 119 5.89 -0.15 0.77
C SER A 119 5.12 -1.05 -0.23
N PRO A 120 4.17 -0.50 -1.02
CA PRO A 120 3.49 -1.25 -2.07
C PRO A 120 4.45 -1.93 -3.07
N ALA A 121 5.68 -1.43 -3.20
CA ALA A 121 6.73 -2.06 -4.00
C ALA A 121 7.03 -3.52 -3.61
N PHE A 122 6.74 -3.91 -2.36
CA PHE A 122 6.95 -5.26 -1.84
C PHE A 122 5.71 -6.16 -1.96
N LEU A 123 4.58 -5.68 -2.48
CA LEU A 123 3.38 -6.51 -2.65
C LEU A 123 3.62 -7.76 -3.50
N PRO A 124 4.35 -7.72 -4.65
CA PRO A 124 4.64 -8.93 -5.41
C PRO A 124 5.38 -10.00 -4.60
N TYR A 125 6.32 -9.59 -3.74
CA TYR A 125 7.04 -10.49 -2.84
C TYR A 125 6.07 -11.14 -1.84
N HIS A 126 5.26 -10.35 -1.14
CA HIS A 126 4.34 -10.86 -0.13
C HIS A 126 3.26 -11.78 -0.73
N ILE A 127 2.73 -11.44 -1.91
CA ILE A 127 1.74 -12.25 -2.62
C ILE A 127 2.33 -13.60 -3.02
N LEU A 128 3.50 -13.62 -3.66
CA LEU A 128 4.11 -14.86 -4.13
C LEU A 128 4.58 -15.73 -2.96
N LYS A 129 5.17 -15.14 -1.92
CA LYS A 129 5.53 -15.86 -0.70
C LYS A 129 4.31 -16.49 -0.02
N THR A 130 3.19 -15.77 0.04
CA THR A 130 1.93 -16.30 0.59
C THR A 130 1.34 -17.42 -0.28
N ALA A 131 1.61 -17.40 -1.59
CA ALA A 131 1.26 -18.47 -2.51
C ALA A 131 2.20 -19.69 -2.40
N GLY A 132 3.22 -19.65 -1.55
CA GLY A 132 4.25 -20.71 -1.44
C GLY A 132 5.27 -20.68 -2.58
N ILE A 133 5.37 -19.57 -3.32
CA ILE A 133 6.28 -19.40 -4.46
C ILE A 133 7.49 -18.58 -4.02
N SER A 134 8.69 -19.10 -4.26
CA SER A 134 9.96 -18.41 -4.03
C SER A 134 10.87 -18.64 -5.23
N HIS A 135 11.53 -17.59 -5.69
CA HIS A 135 12.51 -17.67 -6.78
C HIS A 135 13.62 -16.62 -6.59
N PRO A 136 14.83 -16.86 -7.11
CA PRO A 136 15.97 -15.96 -6.91
C PRO A 136 15.93 -14.70 -7.79
N TYR A 137 14.99 -14.61 -8.75
CA TYR A 137 14.83 -13.46 -9.64
C TYR A 137 14.26 -12.22 -8.91
N TYR A 138 13.39 -11.43 -9.54
CA TYR A 138 12.93 -10.16 -8.97
C TYR A 138 12.34 -10.24 -7.54
N THR A 139 11.56 -11.28 -7.22
CA THR A 139 11.03 -11.41 -5.84
C THR A 139 12.09 -11.79 -4.81
N GLY A 140 13.14 -12.53 -5.21
CA GLY A 140 14.30 -12.77 -4.37
C GLY A 140 15.05 -11.48 -4.06
N PHE A 141 15.25 -10.62 -5.06
CA PHE A 141 15.78 -9.28 -4.88
C PHE A 141 14.92 -8.42 -3.94
N LEU A 142 13.60 -8.39 -4.16
CA LEU A 142 12.66 -7.66 -3.28
C LEU A 142 12.71 -8.18 -1.85
N GLY A 143 12.86 -9.48 -1.63
CA GLY A 143 13.03 -10.07 -0.30
C GLY A 143 14.27 -9.54 0.42
N GLN A 144 15.43 -9.55 -0.25
CA GLN A 144 16.68 -9.02 0.31
C GLN A 144 16.57 -7.52 0.63
N LEU A 145 15.94 -6.75 -0.26
CA LEU A 145 15.72 -5.33 -0.04
C LEU A 145 14.76 -5.08 1.14
N ARG A 146 13.69 -5.87 1.24
CA ARG A 146 12.70 -5.80 2.33
C ARG A 146 13.31 -6.09 3.70
N ASP A 147 14.27 -7.01 3.77
CA ASP A 147 14.98 -7.33 5.01
C ASP A 147 15.84 -6.17 5.51
N ARG A 148 16.18 -5.24 4.61
CA ARG A 148 16.91 -4.01 4.92
C ARG A 148 15.97 -2.81 5.16
N TYR A 149 14.92 -2.68 4.37
CA TYR A 149 13.94 -1.60 4.44
C TYR A 149 12.51 -2.12 4.21
N ARG A 150 11.62 -1.93 5.18
CA ARG A 150 10.20 -2.27 5.02
C ARG A 150 9.44 -1.20 4.26
N VAL A 151 9.82 0.07 4.47
CA VAL A 151 9.24 1.22 3.77
C VAL A 151 10.33 1.87 2.93
N ILE A 152 10.01 2.02 1.64
CA ILE A 152 10.76 2.83 0.68
C ILE A 152 9.74 3.82 0.12
N ASP A 153 9.78 5.04 0.65
CA ASP A 153 9.09 6.23 0.15
C ASP A 153 10.13 7.20 -0.40
N ARG A 154 9.75 8.16 -1.24
CA ARG A 154 10.67 9.17 -1.79
C ARG A 154 11.41 9.97 -0.71
N ASN A 155 10.76 10.26 0.42
CA ASN A 155 11.31 11.10 1.48
C ASN A 155 11.65 10.30 2.75
N LEU A 156 11.34 9.02 2.83
CA LEU A 156 11.58 8.19 4.01
C LEU A 156 12.00 6.76 3.63
N LEU A 157 13.09 6.28 4.22
CA LEU A 157 13.32 4.83 4.38
C LEU A 157 13.03 4.44 5.82
N LEU A 158 12.41 3.27 6.02
CA LEU A 158 12.20 2.70 7.35
C LEU A 158 12.73 1.27 7.39
N ALA A 159 13.73 1.03 8.25
CA ALA A 159 14.26 -0.30 8.50
C ALA A 159 13.28 -1.13 9.34
N PRO A 160 13.38 -2.48 9.35
CA PRO A 160 12.52 -3.32 10.18
C PRO A 160 12.56 -3.02 11.67
N GLY A 161 13.68 -2.53 12.19
CA GLY A 161 13.85 -2.13 13.59
C GLY A 161 13.24 -0.77 13.95
N GLY A 162 12.67 -0.04 12.98
CA GLY A 162 12.12 1.30 13.18
C GLY A 162 13.08 2.44 12.87
N ASP A 163 14.34 2.15 12.52
CA ASP A 163 15.30 3.18 12.14
C ASP A 163 14.86 3.90 10.86
N ALA A 164 14.65 5.21 10.99
CA ALA A 164 14.18 6.07 9.92
C ALA A 164 15.35 6.82 9.25
N THR A 165 15.37 6.82 7.91
CA THR A 165 16.29 7.65 7.12
C THR A 165 15.49 8.66 6.30
N PRO A 166 15.22 9.86 6.85
CA PRO A 166 14.51 10.90 6.12
C PRO A 166 15.40 11.54 5.05
N ASP A 167 14.75 12.08 4.02
CA ASP A 167 15.33 12.83 2.91
C ASP A 167 16.48 12.11 2.18
N TRP A 168 16.49 10.78 2.22
CA TRP A 168 17.52 9.95 1.61
C TRP A 168 17.70 10.22 0.11
N SER A 169 16.61 10.52 -0.60
CA SER A 169 16.64 10.72 -2.06
C SER A 169 17.40 11.96 -2.50
N ARG A 170 17.69 12.89 -1.58
CA ARG A 170 18.48 14.10 -1.81
C ARG A 170 19.95 13.95 -1.42
N ARG A 171 20.34 12.84 -0.81
CA ARG A 171 21.72 12.60 -0.38
C ARG A 171 22.58 12.27 -1.59
N LYS A 172 23.85 12.68 -1.54
CA LYS A 172 24.85 12.35 -2.58
C LYS A 172 25.17 10.86 -2.57
N GLU A 173 25.27 10.30 -1.38
CA GLU A 173 25.49 8.88 -1.15
C GLU A 173 24.24 8.26 -0.54
N ILE A 174 23.83 7.13 -1.08
CA ILE A 174 22.68 6.35 -0.64
C ILE A 174 23.10 4.89 -0.48
N ASP A 175 22.32 4.13 0.30
CA ASP A 175 22.56 2.70 0.46
C ASP A 175 22.63 2.01 -0.93
N PRO A 176 23.66 1.19 -1.21
CA PRO A 176 23.78 0.48 -2.48
C PRO A 176 22.54 -0.32 -2.86
N ALA A 177 21.83 -0.94 -1.90
CA ALA A 177 20.60 -1.69 -2.18
C ALA A 177 19.49 -0.78 -2.73
N ILE A 178 19.38 0.45 -2.25
CA ILE A 178 18.42 1.45 -2.75
C ILE A 178 18.85 1.99 -4.12
N ARG A 179 20.16 2.21 -4.32
CA ARG A 179 20.70 2.56 -5.64
C ARG A 179 20.36 1.47 -6.66
N ASP A 180 20.63 0.22 -6.34
CA ASP A 180 20.43 -0.92 -7.23
C ASP A 180 18.94 -1.14 -7.53
N PHE A 181 18.07 -0.96 -6.53
CA PHE A 181 16.62 -0.94 -6.73
C PHE A 181 16.19 0.13 -7.73
N ARG A 182 16.71 1.36 -7.60
CA ARG A 182 16.40 2.46 -8.53
C ARG A 182 16.92 2.20 -9.94
N LEU A 183 18.13 1.64 -10.06
CA LEU A 183 18.71 1.27 -11.36
C LEU A 183 17.90 0.19 -12.05
N LEU A 184 17.49 -0.85 -11.30
CA LEU A 184 16.63 -1.92 -11.82
C LEU A 184 15.27 -1.38 -12.26
N GLN A 185 14.63 -0.54 -11.44
CA GLN A 185 13.37 0.12 -11.80
C GLN A 185 13.51 0.94 -13.08
N TYR A 186 14.56 1.77 -13.17
CA TYR A 186 14.82 2.59 -14.35
C TYR A 186 15.09 1.75 -15.59
N ASP A 187 15.96 0.74 -15.50
CA ASP A 187 16.33 -0.10 -16.64
C ASP A 187 15.13 -0.85 -17.23
N MET A 188 14.22 -1.32 -16.37
CA MET A 188 13.03 -2.04 -16.79
C MET A 188 11.90 -1.16 -17.33
N MET A 189 11.79 0.09 -16.87
CA MET A 189 10.74 1.03 -17.28
C MET A 189 11.14 1.93 -18.45
N PHE A 190 12.39 2.41 -18.45
CA PHE A 190 12.87 3.46 -19.35
C PHE A 190 14.20 3.12 -20.04
N GLY A 191 14.94 2.15 -19.52
CA GLY A 191 16.25 1.76 -20.03
C GLY A 191 16.17 0.74 -21.15
N LYS A 192 17.26 -0.03 -21.29
CA LYS A 192 17.43 -1.03 -22.36
C LYS A 192 17.14 -2.44 -21.87
N ARG A 193 16.60 -2.59 -20.66
CA ARG A 193 16.23 -3.87 -20.04
C ARG A 193 17.41 -4.83 -19.95
N HIS A 194 18.60 -4.32 -19.64
CA HIS A 194 19.81 -5.12 -19.38
C HIS A 194 19.60 -6.16 -18.27
N ALA A 195 18.79 -5.84 -17.27
CA ALA A 195 18.51 -6.71 -16.13
C ALA A 195 17.44 -7.76 -16.42
N ALA A 196 16.74 -7.70 -17.58
CA ALA A 196 15.63 -8.60 -17.88
C ALA A 196 16.03 -10.09 -17.92
N PRO A 197 17.16 -10.52 -18.51
CA PRO A 197 17.54 -11.94 -18.51
C PRO A 197 17.72 -12.51 -17.10
N ASP A 198 18.21 -11.71 -16.16
CA ASP A 198 18.54 -12.15 -14.80
C ASP A 198 17.35 -12.07 -13.85
N PHE A 199 16.48 -11.05 -14.00
CA PHE A 199 15.39 -10.79 -13.05
C PHE A 199 13.98 -11.08 -13.60
N PHE A 200 13.82 -11.10 -14.92
CA PHE A 200 12.54 -11.26 -15.62
C PHE A 200 12.67 -12.13 -16.88
N PRO A 201 13.27 -13.34 -16.78
CA PRO A 201 13.62 -14.17 -17.93
C PRO A 201 12.43 -14.47 -18.85
N GLU A 202 11.21 -14.56 -18.31
CA GLU A 202 9.97 -14.76 -19.05
C GLU A 202 9.60 -13.61 -20.01
N THR A 203 10.21 -12.44 -19.82
CA THR A 203 10.04 -11.27 -20.69
C THR A 203 11.06 -11.21 -21.81
N THR A 204 12.08 -12.09 -21.78
CA THR A 204 13.10 -12.15 -22.83
C THR A 204 12.62 -13.02 -24.00
N GLY A 205 12.84 -12.57 -25.23
CA GLY A 205 12.44 -13.30 -26.45
C GLY A 205 11.00 -13.10 -26.94
N LYS A 206 10.15 -12.36 -26.19
CA LYS A 206 8.88 -11.83 -26.72
C LYS A 206 9.11 -10.38 -27.13
N VAL A 207 9.02 -10.10 -28.43
CA VAL A 207 9.02 -8.72 -28.93
C VAL A 207 7.87 -7.99 -28.24
N ALA A 208 8.17 -7.07 -27.33
CA ALA A 208 7.17 -6.18 -26.78
C ALA A 208 6.63 -5.36 -27.95
N ALA A 209 5.39 -5.61 -28.36
CA ALA A 209 4.67 -4.68 -29.19
C ALA A 209 4.57 -3.38 -28.38
N HIS A 210 5.40 -2.41 -28.75
CA HIS A 210 5.27 -1.05 -28.26
C HIS A 210 3.90 -0.54 -28.69
N THR A 211 2.94 -0.47 -27.76
CA THR A 211 1.78 0.39 -27.93
C THR A 211 2.17 1.75 -27.37
N SER A 212 2.46 2.67 -28.30
CA SER A 212 2.48 4.11 -28.10
C SER A 212 1.15 4.63 -27.54
#